data_AF-A0A0S3S0S2-F1
#
_entry.id   AF-A0A0S3S0S2-F1
#
_cell.length_a   1.000
_cell.length_b   1.000
_cell.length_c   1.000
_cell.angle_alpha   90.00
_cell.angle_beta   90.00
_cell.angle_gamma   90.00
#
_symmetry.space_group_name_H-M   'P 1'
#
loop_
_entity.id
_entity.type
_entity.pdbx_description
1 polymer ?
#
loop_
_entity_poly.entity_id
_entity_poly.type
_entity_poly.pdbx_seq_one_letter_code
_entity_poly.pdbx_strand_id
1 'polypeptide(L)'
;MGPHLSGLGPHVPLHEYIENMRKILIHIQGLSERIRIIISVVLLSIRKECVETLVLSELVRTNESCQSYSEACIKLCKELDVKVVDLFNALQKRDDWRNACFTDGIH
;
A
#
# COMPACT_ATOMS: atom_id res chain seq x y z
N MET A 1 6.21 -8.82 -2.19
CA MET A 1 7.15 -8.96 -1.05
C MET A 1 6.88 -10.28 -0.37
N GLY A 2 7.84 -11.20 -0.38
CA GLY A 2 7.73 -12.45 0.36
C GLY A 2 7.99 -12.23 1.86
N PRO A 3 7.42 -13.04 2.76
CA PRO A 3 7.70 -12.95 4.20
C PRO A 3 9.21 -13.07 4.45
N HIS A 4 9.74 -12.27 5.38
CA HIS A 4 11.13 -12.41 5.80
C HIS A 4 11.29 -13.78 6.48
N LEU A 5 12.42 -14.45 6.27
CA LEU A 5 12.64 -15.81 6.78
C LEU A 5 12.47 -15.93 8.30
N SER A 6 12.74 -14.84 9.05
CA SER A 6 12.53 -14.78 10.50
C SER A 6 11.10 -14.51 10.94
N GLY A 7 10.19 -14.19 10.02
CA GLY A 7 8.86 -13.63 10.35
C GLY A 7 8.87 -12.19 10.88
N LEU A 8 10.05 -11.60 11.13
CA LEU A 8 10.23 -10.23 11.64
C LEU A 8 10.57 -9.24 10.52
N GLY A 9 9.99 -9.44 9.33
CA GLY A 9 10.19 -8.52 8.22
C GLY A 9 9.52 -7.17 8.53
N PRO A 10 10.06 -6.03 8.07
CA PRO A 10 9.43 -4.73 8.24
C PRO A 10 8.20 -4.54 7.32
N HIS A 11 7.77 -5.58 6.60
CA HIS A 11 6.57 -5.56 5.78
C HIS A 11 5.47 -6.44 6.40
N VAL A 12 4.24 -5.97 6.27
CA VAL A 12 3.04 -6.76 6.57
C VAL A 12 2.74 -7.63 5.35
N PRO A 13 2.63 -8.96 5.47
CA PRO A 13 2.24 -9.84 4.36
C PRO A 13 0.91 -9.41 3.72
N LEU A 14 0.76 -9.58 2.39
CA LEU A 14 -0.41 -9.10 1.65
C LEU A 14 -1.76 -9.60 2.21
N HIS A 15 -1.83 -10.88 2.60
CA HIS A 15 -3.06 -11.43 3.19
C HIS A 15 -3.41 -10.77 4.53
N GLU A 16 -2.41 -10.53 5.37
CA GLU A 16 -2.58 -9.87 6.66
C GLU A 16 -2.95 -8.39 6.48
N TYR A 17 -2.35 -7.71 5.49
CA TYR A 17 -2.74 -6.36 5.09
C TYR A 17 -4.23 -6.29 4.73
N ILE A 18 -4.72 -7.20 3.89
CA ILE A 18 -6.13 -7.25 3.49
C ILE A 18 -7.04 -7.44 4.70
N GLU A 19 -6.71 -8.39 5.58
CA GLU A 19 -7.51 -8.67 6.77
C GLU A 19 -7.49 -7.50 7.77
N ASN A 20 -6.35 -6.84 7.95
CA ASN A 20 -6.24 -5.66 8.79
C ASN A 20 -7.07 -4.51 8.23
N MET A 21 -6.98 -4.24 6.93
CA MET A 21 -7.80 -3.21 6.27
C MET A 21 -9.30 -3.52 6.36
N ARG A 22 -9.69 -4.79 6.21
CA ARG A 22 -11.09 -5.23 6.34
C ARG A 22 -11.63 -4.93 7.74
N LYS A 23 -10.87 -5.30 8.78
CA LYS A 23 -11.24 -5.01 10.18
C LYS A 23 -11.41 -3.52 10.43
N ILE A 24 -10.48 -2.69 9.94
CA ILE A 24 -10.55 -1.24 10.08
C ILE A 24 -11.80 -0.68 9.40
N LEU A 25 -12.06 -1.05 8.15
CA LEU A 25 -13.20 -0.55 7.38
C LEU A 25 -14.53 -0.94 8.02
N ILE A 26 -14.70 -2.22 8.38
CA ILE A 26 -15.93 -2.71 9.03
C ILE A 26 -16.14 -1.99 10.37
N HIS A 27 -15.08 -1.81 11.16
CA HIS A 27 -15.19 -1.10 12.43
C HIS A 27 -15.69 0.34 12.22
N ILE A 28 -15.09 1.09 11.31
CA ILE A 28 -15.47 2.48 11.03
C ILE A 28 -16.90 2.57 10.49
N GLN A 29 -17.30 1.67 9.57
CA GLN A 29 -18.67 1.60 9.06
C GLN A 29 -19.69 1.34 10.19
N GLY A 30 -19.32 0.52 11.17
CA GLY A 30 -20.15 0.22 12.34
C GLY A 30 -20.29 1.37 13.34
N LEU A 31 -19.46 2.42 13.27
CA LEU A 31 -19.54 3.56 14.21
C LEU A 31 -20.72 4.50 13.90
N SER A 32 -21.10 4.66 12.62
CA SER A 32 -22.23 5.50 12.21
C SER A 32 -22.59 5.31 10.75
N GLU A 33 -23.90 5.24 10.45
CA GLU A 33 -24.44 5.21 9.09
C GLU A 33 -24.24 6.53 8.31
N ARG A 34 -23.86 7.61 8.99
CA ARG A 34 -23.64 8.93 8.35
C ARG A 34 -22.20 9.14 7.90
N ILE A 35 -21.27 8.27 8.29
CA ILE A 35 -19.86 8.40 7.92
C ILE A 35 -19.69 7.97 6.46
N ARG A 36 -19.15 8.87 5.66
CA ARG A 36 -18.69 8.54 4.30
C ARG A 36 -17.20 8.22 4.34
N ILE A 37 -16.85 6.98 4.00
CA ILE A 37 -15.46 6.53 3.93
C ILE A 37 -14.97 6.64 2.49
N ILE A 38 -13.80 7.25 2.32
CA ILE A 38 -13.06 7.29 1.05
C ILE A 38 -11.64 6.84 1.35
N ILE A 39 -11.22 5.75 0.71
CA ILE A 39 -9.84 5.26 0.81
C ILE A 39 -9.02 5.82 -0.33
N SER A 40 -7.81 6.28 -0.02
CA SER A 40 -6.83 6.75 -0.99
C SER A 40 -5.60 5.86 -0.90
N VAL A 41 -5.22 5.21 -1.99
CA VAL A 41 -4.11 4.27 -1.98
C VAL A 41 -2.90 4.86 -2.68
N VAL A 42 -1.85 5.11 -1.91
CA VAL A 42 -0.54 5.56 -2.39
C VAL A 42 0.50 4.60 -1.82
N LEU A 43 0.96 3.65 -2.63
CA LEU A 43 2.19 2.94 -2.34
C LEU A 43 3.05 3.02 -3.59
N LEU A 44 4.08 3.84 -3.58
CA LEU A 44 5.08 3.83 -4.65
C LEU A 44 6.47 3.79 -4.01
N SER A 45 7.37 3.06 -4.66
CA SER A 45 8.78 2.99 -4.29
C SER A 45 9.57 3.22 -5.56
N ILE A 46 10.29 4.33 -5.63
CA ILE A 46 11.11 4.67 -6.81
C ILE A 46 12.55 4.22 -6.64
N ARG A 47 12.97 3.96 -5.40
CA ARG A 47 14.28 3.38 -5.14
C ARG A 47 14.13 1.88 -4.97
N LYS A 48 15.00 1.13 -5.65
CA LYS A 48 15.59 -0.07 -5.05
C LYS A 48 16.44 0.44 -3.89
N GLU A 49 15.82 0.87 -2.81
CA GLU A 49 16.56 1.08 -1.57
C GLU A 49 16.84 -0.31 -1.04
N CYS A 50 18.00 -0.86 -1.43
CA CYS A 50 18.67 -1.85 -0.60
C CYS A 50 18.96 -1.12 0.71
N VAL A 51 18.01 -1.15 1.64
CA VAL A 51 18.33 -0.78 3.01
C VAL A 51 19.18 -1.92 3.53
N GLU A 52 20.50 -1.82 3.35
CA GLU A 52 21.48 -2.63 4.07
C GLU A 52 21.40 -2.23 5.55
N THR A 53 20.32 -2.63 6.23
CA THR A 53 20.36 -2.71 7.68
C THR A 53 21.22 -3.92 7.98
N LEU A 54 22.38 -3.68 8.63
CA LEU A 54 23.55 -4.53 8.84
C LEU A 54 23.34 -6.01 9.26
N VAL A 55 22.11 -6.52 9.41
CA VAL A 55 21.83 -7.89 9.86
C VAL A 55 20.53 -8.49 9.26
N LEU A 56 19.78 -7.76 8.44
CA LEU A 56 18.48 -8.23 7.93
C LEU A 56 18.49 -8.25 6.41
N SER A 57 18.02 -9.37 5.85
CA SER A 57 17.89 -9.63 4.41
C SER A 57 17.47 -8.39 3.62
N GLU A 58 18.06 -8.22 2.42
CA GLU A 58 17.77 -7.13 1.50
C GLU A 58 16.25 -6.87 1.40
N LEU A 59 15.79 -5.74 1.96
CA LEU A 59 14.38 -5.37 1.89
C LEU A 59 14.10 -4.78 0.50
N VAL A 60 13.76 -5.65 -0.44
CA VAL A 60 13.43 -5.22 -1.79
C VAL A 60 12.00 -4.68 -1.83
N ARG A 61 11.85 -3.35 -1.73
CA ARG A 61 10.61 -2.64 -2.07
C ARG A 61 10.60 -2.28 -3.55
N THR A 62 9.69 -2.86 -4.31
CA THR A 62 9.51 -2.52 -5.73
C THR A 62 8.16 -1.88 -5.99
N ASN A 63 8.07 -1.07 -7.04
CA ASN A 63 6.80 -0.45 -7.44
C ASN A 63 5.74 -1.51 -7.78
N GLU A 64 6.13 -2.64 -8.37
CA GLU A 64 5.24 -3.78 -8.68
C GLU A 64 4.73 -4.44 -7.40
N SER A 65 5.59 -4.55 -6.38
CA SER A 65 5.15 -5.07 -5.09
C SER A 65 4.12 -4.13 -4.46
N CYS A 66 4.35 -2.83 -4.50
CA CYS A 66 3.41 -1.81 -4.03
C CYS A 66 2.08 -1.83 -4.82
N GLN A 67 2.14 -2.05 -6.13
CA GLN A 67 0.96 -2.22 -6.98
C GLN A 67 0.05 -3.33 -6.46
N SER A 68 0.61 -4.48 -6.06
CA SER A 68 -0.19 -5.60 -5.53
C SER A 68 -0.99 -5.23 -4.27
N TYR A 69 -0.44 -4.39 -3.39
CA TYR A 69 -1.17 -3.87 -2.23
C TYR A 69 -2.25 -2.87 -2.64
N SER A 70 -1.96 -2.00 -3.62
CA SER A 70 -2.95 -1.07 -4.18
C SER A 70 -4.16 -1.80 -4.76
N GLU A 71 -3.92 -2.77 -5.63
CA GLU A 71 -4.96 -3.57 -6.28
C GLU A 71 -5.78 -4.36 -5.26
N ALA A 72 -5.12 -4.96 -4.25
CA ALA A 72 -5.80 -5.67 -3.17
C ALA A 72 -6.71 -4.74 -2.34
N CYS A 73 -6.25 -3.53 -2.02
CA CYS A 73 -7.03 -2.53 -1.30
C CYS A 73 -8.25 -2.06 -2.12
N ILE A 74 -8.06 -1.79 -3.42
CA ILE A 74 -9.13 -1.40 -4.34
C ILE A 74 -10.18 -2.51 -4.42
N LYS A 75 -9.75 -3.77 -4.53
CA LYS A 75 -10.66 -4.93 -4.56
C LYS A 75 -11.46 -5.02 -3.26
N LEU A 76 -10.81 -4.92 -2.11
CA LEU A 76 -11.48 -4.93 -0.81
C LEU A 76 -12.50 -3.78 -0.68
N CYS A 77 -12.14 -2.57 -1.10
CA CYS A 77 -13.05 -1.43 -1.08
C CYS A 77 -14.31 -1.69 -1.92
N LYS A 78 -14.15 -2.31 -3.11
CA LYS A 78 -15.29 -2.72 -3.95
C LYS A 78 -16.16 -3.77 -3.27
N GLU A 79 -15.55 -4.76 -2.59
CA GLU A 79 -16.29 -5.79 -1.85
C GLU A 79 -17.13 -5.21 -0.70
N LEU A 80 -16.67 -4.14 -0.05
CA LEU A 80 -17.33 -3.50 1.09
C LEU A 80 -18.19 -2.27 0.72
N ASP A 81 -18.38 -2.00 -0.58
CA ASP A 81 -19.01 -0.79 -1.13
C ASP A 81 -18.43 0.53 -0.56
N VAL A 82 -17.11 0.54 -0.32
CA VAL A 82 -16.36 1.72 0.08
C VAL A 82 -15.79 2.41 -1.15
N LYS A 83 -15.90 3.74 -1.21
CA LYS A 83 -15.31 4.52 -2.32
C LYS A 83 -13.80 4.53 -2.20
N VAL A 84 -13.12 4.38 -3.33
CA VAL A 84 -11.66 4.34 -3.40
C VAL A 84 -11.14 5.25 -4.51
N VAL A 85 -10.03 5.93 -4.22
CA VAL A 85 -9.27 6.72 -5.17
C VAL A 85 -7.94 6.00 -5.41
N ASP A 86 -7.74 5.57 -6.65
CA ASP A 86 -6.51 4.90 -7.09
C ASP A 86 -5.44 5.95 -7.42
N LEU A 87 -4.84 6.51 -6.36
CA LEU A 87 -3.75 7.46 -6.52
C LEU A 87 -2.49 6.80 -7.08
N PHE A 88 -2.28 5.49 -6.82
CA PHE A 88 -1.17 4.73 -7.39
C PHE A 88 -1.10 4.89 -8.92
N ASN A 89 -2.19 4.60 -9.62
CA ASN A 89 -2.23 4.76 -11.08
C ASN A 89 -2.38 6.22 -11.50
N ALA A 90 -3.08 7.05 -10.72
CA ALA A 90 -3.29 8.45 -11.07
C ALA A 90 -1.98 9.26 -11.13
N LEU A 91 -1.08 9.07 -10.16
CA LEU A 91 0.21 9.74 -10.12
C LEU A 91 1.09 9.34 -11.31
N GLN A 92 1.04 8.07 -11.71
CA GLN A 92 1.85 7.52 -12.80
C GLN A 92 1.43 7.97 -14.21
N LYS A 93 0.30 8.67 -14.36
CA LYS A 93 -0.14 9.24 -15.65
C LYS A 93 0.72 10.40 -16.12
N ARG A 94 1.49 11.04 -15.22
CA ARG A 94 2.39 12.14 -15.55
C ARG A 94 3.74 11.56 -15.98
N ASP A 95 4.29 11.97 -17.12
CA ASP A 95 5.51 11.35 -17.68
C ASP A 95 6.74 11.41 -16.74
N ASP A 96 6.88 12.49 -15.98
CA ASP A 96 7.98 12.70 -15.02
C ASP A 96 7.56 12.43 -13.56
N TRP A 97 6.51 11.64 -13.33
CA TRP A 97 5.98 11.35 -11.98
C TRP A 97 7.04 10.90 -10.98
N ARG A 98 8.06 10.16 -11.42
CA ARG A 98 9.15 9.69 -10.56
C ARG A 98 9.97 10.82 -9.94
N ASN A 99 10.15 11.90 -10.69
CA ASN A 99 10.93 13.05 -10.25
C ASN A 99 10.03 14.13 -9.63
N ALA A 100 8.79 14.25 -10.11
CA ALA A 100 7.86 15.28 -9.67
C ALA A 100 7.11 14.93 -8.38
N CYS A 101 6.81 13.66 -8.14
CA CYS A 101 5.96 13.23 -7.02
C CYS A 101 6.71 12.57 -5.87
N PHE A 102 8.02 12.30 -6.02
CA PHE A 102 8.77 11.48 -5.06
C PHE A 102 10.24 11.87 -5.03
N THR A 103 10.49 13.14 -4.74
CA THR A 103 11.84 13.72 -4.78
C THR A 103 12.79 13.06 -3.77
N ASP A 104 12.26 12.52 -2.67
CA ASP A 104 13.04 11.79 -1.67
C ASP A 104 12.98 10.26 -1.84
N GLY A 105 12.19 9.77 -2.81
CA GLY A 105 11.98 8.36 -3.10
C GLY A 105 10.76 7.71 -2.43
N ILE A 106 10.05 8.41 -1.53
CA ILE A 106 8.91 7.88 -0.75
C ILE A 106 7.74 8.89 -0.64
N HIS A 107 8.01 10.16 -0.32
CA HIS A 107 7.02 11.23 -0.11
C HIS A 107 6.91 12.16 -1.32
#